data_AF-A0A2N3TDJ9-F1
#
_entry.id   AF-A0A2N3TDJ9-F1
#
_cell.length_a   1.000
_cell.length_b   1.000
_cell.length_c   1.000
_cell.angle_alpha   90.00
_cell.angle_beta   90.00
_cell.angle_gamma   90.00
#
_symmetry.space_group_name_H-M   'P 1'
#
loop_
_entity.id
_entity.type
_entity.pdbx_description
1 polymer ?
#
loop_
_entity_poly.entity_id
_entity_poly.type
_entity_poly.pdbx_seq_one_letter_code
_entity_poly.pdbx_strand_id
1 'polypeptide(L)' 'MKLESIKTEIYNKLKNKLNQLKVTTDEDIRSFVITVWWDKVNYEAPNVYENEKTFRGKKKELATIYNNQITPFIEQNL' A
#
# COMPACT_ATOMS: atom_id res chain seq x y z
N MET A 1 -0.53 -16.13 -2.66
CA MET A 1 0.05 -14.78 -2.81
C MET A 1 0.94 -14.48 -1.60
N LYS A 2 2.10 -13.83 -1.79
CA LYS A 2 3.02 -13.45 -0.70
C LYS A 2 2.91 -11.95 -0.41
N LEU A 3 3.20 -11.54 0.83
CA LEU A 3 3.11 -10.14 1.27
C LEU A 3 4.05 -9.22 0.46
N GLU A 4 5.28 -9.67 0.20
CA GLU A 4 6.26 -8.91 -0.59
C GLU A 4 5.86 -8.76 -2.06
N SER A 5 5.15 -9.74 -2.62
CA SER A 5 4.59 -9.62 -3.98
C SER A 5 3.56 -8.49 -4.04
N ILE A 6 2.69 -8.38 -3.03
CA ILE A 6 1.70 -7.29 -2.96
C ILE A 6 2.37 -5.93 -2.84
N LYS A 7 3.37 -5.80 -1.96
CA LYS A 7 4.15 -4.55 -1.83
C LYS A 7 4.74 -4.11 -3.17
N THR A 8 5.33 -5.06 -3.91
CA THR A 8 5.93 -4.82 -5.22
C THR A 8 4.88 -4.40 -6.26
N GLU A 9 3.72 -5.05 -6.28
CA GLU A 9 2.63 -4.71 -7.21
C GLU A 9 2.06 -3.32 -6.93
N ILE A 10 1.80 -2.97 -5.67
CA ILE A 10 1.34 -1.63 -5.27
C ILE A 10 2.36 -0.58 -5.72
N TYR A 11 3.65 -0.81 -5.42
CA TYR A 11 4.71 0.12 -5.80
C TYR A 11 4.77 0.35 -7.31
N ASN A 12 4.75 -0.72 -8.11
CA ASN A 12 4.81 -0.60 -9.56
C ASN A 12 3.59 0.08 -10.17
N LYS A 13 2.39 -0.13 -9.62
CA LYS A 13 1.17 0.56 -10.08
C LYS A 13 1.19 2.07 -9.81
N LEU A 14 1.88 2.49 -8.75
CA LEU A 14 1.76 3.84 -8.20
C LEU A 14 2.99 4.74 -8.39
N LYS A 15 4.19 4.18 -8.54
CA LYS A 15 5.46 4.94 -8.57
C LYS A 15 5.55 6.04 -9.65
N ASN A 16 4.78 5.92 -10.73
CA ASN A 16 4.75 6.90 -11.82
C ASN A 16 3.64 7.95 -11.67
N LYS A 17 2.69 7.70 -10.76
CA LYS A 17 1.53 8.58 -10.53
C LYS A 17 1.75 9.57 -9.39
N LEU A 18 2.68 9.27 -8.49
CA LEU A 18 2.88 9.97 -7.23
C LEU A 18 4.31 10.46 -7.13
N ASN A 19 4.50 11.64 -6.56
CA ASN A 19 5.83 12.22 -6.38
C ASN A 19 6.61 11.46 -5.31
N GLN A 20 5.96 11.17 -4.19
CA GLN A 20 6.49 10.31 -3.13
C GLN A 20 5.54 9.14 -2.88
N LEU A 21 6.11 7.94 -2.76
CA LEU A 21 5.38 6.71 -2.47
C LEU A 21 6.19 5.83 -1.53
N LYS A 22 5.54 5.36 -0.46
CA LYS A 22 6.10 4.33 0.42
C LYS A 22 5.04 3.28 0.70
N VAL A 23 5.46 2.02 0.61
CA VAL A 23 4.62 0.87 0.97
C VAL A 23 5.39 0.03 1.96
N THR A 24 4.86 -0.14 3.17
CA THR A 24 5.40 -1.09 4.14
C THR A 24 4.45 -2.23 4.37
N THR A 25 5.05 -3.34 4.77
CA THR A 25 4.36 -4.56 5.12
C THR A 25 4.93 -5.04 6.44
N ASP A 26 4.04 -5.41 7.35
CA ASP A 26 4.37 -6.00 8.65
C ASP A 26 3.57 -7.29 8.80
N GLU A 27 4.15 -8.31 9.42
CA GLU A 27 3.51 -9.59 9.64
C GLU A 27 3.81 -10.20 11.01
N ASP A 28 2.78 -10.81 11.57
CA ASP A 28 2.87 -11.65 12.77
C ASP A 28 2.42 -13.09 12.40
N ILE A 29 2.36 -14.00 13.36
CA ILE A 29 2.05 -15.42 13.19
C ILE A 29 0.74 -15.63 12.42
N ARG A 30 -0.29 -14.81 12.68
CA ARG A 30 -1.63 -14.97 12.07
C ARG A 30 -2.11 -13.78 11.24
N SER A 31 -1.43 -12.65 11.32
CA SER A 31 -1.94 -11.38 10.83
C SER A 31 -0.91 -10.65 9.97
N PHE A 32 -1.39 -9.71 9.19
CA PHE A 32 -0.55 -8.80 8.41
C PHE A 32 -1.11 -7.39 8.45
N VAL A 33 -0.22 -6.43 8.18
CA VAL A 33 -0.53 -5.02 7.99
C VAL A 33 0.16 -4.54 6.72
N ILE A 34 -0.56 -3.83 5.87
CA ILE A 34 -0.01 -3.13 4.71
C ILE A 34 -0.38 -1.67 4.84
N THR A 35 0.62 -0.79 4.83
CA THR A 35 0.39 0.66 4.86
C THR A 35 0.98 1.29 3.61
N VAL A 36 0.16 2.10 2.94
CA VAL A 36 0.53 2.87 1.76
C VAL A 36 0.53 4.34 2.17
N TRP A 37 1.67 5.01 2.03
CA TRP A 37 1.83 6.46 2.19
C TRP A 37 2.13 7.11 0.85
N TRP A 38 1.54 8.26 0.59
CA TRP A 38 1.77 8.99 -0.66
C TRP A 38 1.61 10.50 -0.53
N ASP A 39 2.16 11.18 -1.52
CA ASP A 39 1.98 12.61 -1.76
C ASP A 39 1.62 12.85 -3.24
N LYS A 40 0.65 13.73 -3.47
CA LYS A 40 0.20 14.18 -4.80
C LYS A 40 0.84 15.50 -5.22
N VAL A 41 1.28 16.30 -4.27
CA VAL A 41 1.88 17.62 -4.51
C VAL A 41 3.39 17.46 -4.52
N ASN A 42 4.07 18.39 -5.18
CA ASN A 42 5.53 18.42 -5.20
C ASN A 42 6.03 19.03 -3.87
N TYR A 43 5.85 18.31 -2.76
CA TYR A 43 6.35 18.76 -1.46
C TYR A 43 7.84 18.47 -1.38
N GLU A 44 8.65 19.54 -1.27
CA GLU A 44 10.12 19.48 -1.32
C GLU A 44 10.76 18.89 -0.06
N ALA A 45 9.97 18.57 0.97
CA ALA A 45 10.49 17.95 2.19
C ALA A 45 10.58 16.42 2.04
N PRO A 46 11.79 15.83 2.09
CA PRO A 46 11.95 14.38 2.02
C PRO A 46 11.34 13.70 3.25
N ASN A 47 10.64 12.59 3.04
CA ASN A 47 9.99 11.75 4.07
C ASN A 47 8.75 12.37 4.74
N VAL A 48 8.19 13.44 4.18
CA VAL A 48 6.89 13.96 4.63
C VAL A 48 5.82 13.43 3.66
N TYR A 49 4.86 12.67 4.20
CA TYR A 49 3.74 12.13 3.43
C TYR A 49 2.45 12.80 3.91
N GLU A 50 1.65 13.33 2.99
CA GLU A 50 0.38 13.97 3.32
C GLU A 50 -0.73 12.96 3.62
N ASN A 51 -0.66 11.79 2.98
CA ASN A 51 -1.75 10.83 3.01
C ASN A 51 -1.26 9.44 3.36
N GLU A 52 -2.11 8.68 4.05
CA GLU A 52 -1.88 7.28 4.34
C GLU A 52 -3.16 6.44 4.33
N LYS A 53 -3.02 5.16 3.99
CA LYS A 53 -4.06 4.15 4.12
C LYS A 53 -3.47 2.84 4.60
N THR A 54 -4.06 2.29 5.66
CA THR A 54 -3.65 1.00 6.25
C THR A 54 -4.70 -0.07 6.03
N PHE A 55 -4.25 -1.25 5.60
CA PHE A 55 -5.04 -2.47 5.43
C PHE A 55 -4.52 -3.54 6.38
N ARG A 56 -5.42 -4.18 7.12
CA ARG A 56 -5.08 -5.22 8.09
C ARG A 56 -5.92 -6.46 7.86
N GLY A 57 -5.36 -7.63 8.12
CA GLY A 57 -6.11 -8.87 7.99
C GLY A 57 -5.36 -10.11 8.44
N LYS A 58 -6.02 -11.26 8.38
CA LYS A 58 -5.38 -12.55 8.65
C LYS A 58 -4.61 -13.00 7.42
N LYS A 59 -3.47 -13.68 7.60
CA LYS A 59 -2.63 -14.18 6.49
C LYS A 59 -3.40 -15.02 5.47
N LYS A 60 -4.35 -15.83 5.93
CA LYS A 60 -5.21 -16.66 5.06
C LYS A 60 -6.14 -15.85 4.13
N GLU A 61 -6.39 -14.59 4.45
CA GLU A 61 -7.30 -13.69 3.72
C GLU A 61 -6.54 -12.73 2.79
N LEU A 62 -5.21 -12.88 2.70
CA LEU A 62 -4.34 -11.91 2.03
C LEU A 62 -4.75 -11.63 0.58
N ALA A 63 -5.03 -12.68 -0.20
CA ALA A 63 -5.49 -12.53 -1.59
C ALA A 63 -6.86 -11.83 -1.67
N THR A 64 -7.79 -12.19 -0.78
CA THR A 64 -9.13 -11.59 -0.73
C THR A 64 -9.05 -10.10 -0.40
N ILE A 65 -8.25 -9.72 0.59
CA ILE A 65 -8.07 -8.32 1.00
C ILE A 65 -7.37 -7.53 -0.11
N TYR A 66 -6.35 -8.11 -0.75
CA TYR A 66 -5.67 -7.47 -1.87
C TYR A 66 -6.63 -7.15 -3.03
N ASN A 67 -7.44 -8.14 -3.44
CA ASN A 67 -8.33 -7.99 -4.59
C ASN A 67 -9.56 -7.13 -4.28
N ASN A 68 -10.10 -7.20 -3.07
CA ASN A 68 -11.39 -6.59 -2.77
C ASN A 68 -11.30 -5.27 -1.99
N GLN A 69 -10.13 -4.94 -1.43
CA GLN A 69 -9.94 -3.72 -0.64
C GLN A 69 -8.79 -2.87 -1.19
N ILE A 70 -7.60 -3.46 -1.32
CA ILE A 70 -6.39 -2.71 -1.70
C ILE A 70 -6.46 -2.24 -3.16
N THR A 71 -6.74 -3.18 -4.08
CA THR A 71 -6.79 -2.86 -5.52
C THR A 71 -7.89 -1.83 -5.83
N PRO A 72 -9.14 -1.98 -5.36
CA PRO A 72 -10.18 -0.98 -5.60
C PRO A 72 -9.84 0.37 -4.97
N PHE A 73 -9.26 0.40 -3.77
CA PHE A 73 -8.83 1.65 -3.14
C PHE A 73 -7.82 2.41 -4.03
N ILE A 74 -6.82 1.70 -4.53
CA ILE A 74 -5.81 2.26 -5.43
C ILE A 74 -6.47 2.82 -6.68
N GLU A 75 -7.33 2.04 -7.34
CA GLU A 75 -7.95 2.42 -8.61
C GLU A 75 -8.91 3.62 -8.48
N GLN A 76 -9.55 3.80 -7.32
CA GLN A 76 -10.54 4.86 -7.10
C GLN A 76 -9.95 6.16 -6.53
N ASN A 77 -8.87 6.08 -5.75
CA ASN A 77 -8.38 7.21 -4.96
C ASN A 77 -7.00 7.74 -5.43
N LEU A 78 -6.24 6.94 -6.20
CA LEU A 78 -4.84 7.20 -6.59
C LEU A 78 -4.57 7.07 -8.09
#